data_AF-A0A0M5LXN6-F1
#
_entry.id   AF-A0A0M5LXN6-F1
#
_cell.length_a   1.000
_cell.length_b   1.000
_cell.length_c   1.000
_cell.angle_alpha   90.00
_cell.angle_beta   90.00
_cell.angle_gamma   90.00
#
_symmetry.space_group_name_H-M   'P 1'
#
loop_
_entity.id
_entity.type
_entity.pdbx_description
1 polymer ?
#
loop_
_entity_poly.entity_id
_entity_poly.type
_entity_poly.pdbx_seq_one_letter_code
_entity_poly.pdbx_strand_id
1 'polypeptide(L)'
;MTDTELRMTDHELLALLSMTPTESAATTLGLFRLDQHAQNQLLQNAGLTTLMVRGLAQAQGELIVPIENCAVVGTVLSQAQEWLEISLTTPSTEHVLFTAGSNVGAVLLSLSPFGVHEIQPIESGPAMLALGVHLCREYLVGAAEGLPATAVIKRLRTGAEPVVAQLTAVESGNWTLRTGSETDFTEHSVSPADALDRLEAALEA
;
A
#
# COMPACT_ATOMS: atom_id res chain seq x y z
N MET A 1 -22.89 -10.08 -11.89
CA MET A 1 -21.56 -10.01 -11.25
C MET A 1 -21.31 -8.55 -10.98
N THR A 2 -21.11 -8.16 -9.72
CA THR A 2 -20.75 -6.78 -9.37
C THR A 2 -19.36 -6.48 -9.92
N ASP A 3 -19.29 -5.42 -10.70
CA ASP A 3 -18.24 -5.10 -11.68
C ASP A 3 -17.12 -4.23 -11.06
N THR A 4 -16.69 -4.52 -9.83
CA THR A 4 -16.08 -3.47 -9.00
C THR A 4 -14.72 -3.75 -8.37
N GLU A 5 -14.14 -4.95 -8.49
CA GLU A 5 -12.89 -5.27 -7.78
C GLU A 5 -11.83 -5.83 -8.71
N LEU A 6 -10.81 -5.02 -9.00
CA LEU A 6 -9.65 -5.43 -9.79
C LEU A 6 -8.71 -6.23 -8.88
N ARG A 7 -8.47 -7.49 -9.25
CA ARG A 7 -7.46 -8.32 -8.61
C ARG A 7 -6.26 -8.49 -9.53
N MET A 8 -5.05 -8.30 -9.02
CA MET A 8 -3.81 -8.46 -9.79
C MET A 8 -2.83 -9.34 -9.03
N THR A 9 -2.15 -10.20 -9.77
CA THR A 9 -1.07 -11.02 -9.23
C THR A 9 0.25 -10.26 -9.20
N ASP A 10 1.24 -10.77 -8.47
CA ASP A 10 2.62 -10.25 -8.46
C ASP A 10 3.19 -10.08 -9.88
N HIS A 11 3.04 -11.10 -10.74
CA HIS A 11 3.58 -11.08 -12.09
C HIS A 11 2.81 -10.12 -13.01
N GLU A 12 1.51 -9.94 -12.80
CA GLU A 12 0.73 -8.93 -13.52
C GLU A 12 1.11 -7.51 -13.09
N LEU A 13 1.32 -7.24 -11.80
CA LEU A 13 1.82 -5.96 -11.30
C LEU A 13 3.23 -5.67 -11.84
N LEU A 14 4.11 -6.68 -11.81
CA LEU A 14 5.45 -6.61 -12.39
C LEU A 14 5.39 -6.25 -13.88
N ALA A 15 4.56 -6.95 -14.65
CA ALA A 15 4.39 -6.69 -16.07
C ALA A 15 3.80 -5.30 -16.33
N LEU A 16 2.74 -4.92 -15.61
CA LEU A 16 2.09 -3.61 -15.74
C LEU A 16 3.08 -2.47 -15.49
N LEU A 17 3.87 -2.54 -14.42
CA LEU A 17 4.87 -1.53 -14.10
C LEU A 17 6.06 -1.53 -15.07
N SER A 18 6.38 -2.67 -15.68
CA SER A 18 7.42 -2.76 -16.71
C SER A 18 7.04 -2.05 -18.03
N MET A 19 5.74 -1.88 -18.31
CA MET A 19 5.26 -1.18 -19.51
C MET A 19 5.54 0.33 -19.44
N THR A 20 5.66 0.90 -18.24
CA THR A 20 5.94 2.34 -18.00
C THR A 20 7.05 2.48 -16.96
N PRO A 21 8.33 2.26 -17.34
CA PRO A 21 9.44 2.21 -16.40
C PRO A 21 9.82 3.63 -15.94
N THR A 22 9.33 4.03 -14.77
CA THR A 22 9.64 5.29 -14.09
C THR A 22 10.33 5.02 -12.76
N GLU A 23 10.86 6.07 -12.12
CA GLU A 23 11.36 5.98 -10.75
C GLU A 23 10.25 5.55 -9.77
N SER A 24 9.05 6.12 -9.89
CA SER A 24 7.89 5.73 -9.06
C SER A 24 7.45 4.28 -9.29
N ALA A 25 7.55 3.77 -10.52
CA ALA A 25 7.32 2.35 -10.81
C ALA A 25 8.36 1.48 -10.09
N ALA A 26 9.63 1.87 -10.11
CA ALA A 26 10.69 1.17 -9.39
C ALA A 26 10.49 1.21 -7.86
N THR A 27 10.11 2.36 -7.30
CA THR A 27 9.73 2.49 -5.87
C THR A 27 8.58 1.57 -5.52
N THR A 28 7.53 1.55 -6.33
CA THR A 28 6.37 0.66 -6.12
C THR A 28 6.78 -0.81 -6.15
N LEU A 29 7.61 -1.23 -7.12
CA LEU A 29 8.14 -2.59 -7.18
C LEU A 29 8.97 -2.93 -5.94
N GLY A 30 9.80 -2.00 -5.46
CA GLY A 30 10.60 -2.20 -4.24
C GLY A 30 9.74 -2.36 -2.99
N LEU A 31 8.70 -1.54 -2.84
CA LEU A 31 7.73 -1.65 -1.73
C LEU A 31 7.02 -3.00 -1.74
N PHE A 32 6.71 -3.54 -2.92
CA PHE A 32 6.09 -4.87 -3.05
C PHE A 32 7.10 -6.01 -3.08
N ARG A 33 8.41 -5.74 -2.94
CA ARG A 33 9.50 -6.71 -3.04
C ARG A 33 9.52 -7.49 -4.37
N LEU A 34 9.04 -6.84 -5.44
CA LEU A 34 9.02 -7.36 -6.81
C LEU A 34 10.20 -6.89 -7.65
N ASP A 35 10.97 -5.92 -7.15
CA ASP A 35 12.18 -5.38 -7.77
C ASP A 35 13.25 -6.46 -8.04
N GLN A 36 13.37 -7.45 -7.16
CA GLN A 36 14.23 -8.62 -7.36
C GLN A 36 13.87 -9.46 -8.61
N HIS A 37 12.68 -9.25 -9.17
CA HIS A 37 12.20 -9.91 -10.39
C HIS A 37 12.12 -8.98 -11.61
N ALA A 38 12.54 -7.72 -11.48
CA ALA A 38 12.45 -6.69 -12.53
C ALA A 38 13.23 -7.03 -13.82
N GLN A 39 14.15 -8.00 -13.78
CA GLN A 39 14.89 -8.46 -14.97
C GLN A 39 14.50 -9.88 -15.40
N ASN A 40 13.52 -10.49 -14.73
CA ASN A 40 13.06 -11.83 -15.06
C ASN A 40 12.05 -11.78 -16.20
N GLN A 41 12.56 -11.89 -17.43
CA GLN A 41 11.75 -11.87 -18.65
C GLN A 41 10.66 -12.95 -18.68
N LEU A 42 10.90 -14.11 -18.06
CA LEU A 42 9.89 -15.18 -18.01
C LEU A 42 8.67 -14.74 -17.18
N LEU A 43 8.89 -14.15 -16.01
CA LEU A 43 7.81 -13.65 -15.15
C LEU A 43 7.09 -12.46 -15.79
N GLN A 44 7.81 -11.55 -16.44
CA GLN A 44 7.21 -10.44 -17.17
C GLN A 44 6.32 -10.95 -18.31
N ASN A 45 6.81 -11.87 -19.14
CA ASN A 45 6.02 -12.45 -20.23
C ASN A 45 4.80 -13.23 -19.73
N ALA A 46 4.93 -13.91 -18.59
CA ALA A 46 3.79 -14.53 -17.93
C ALA A 46 2.75 -13.47 -17.52
N GLY A 47 3.18 -12.39 -16.87
CA GLY A 47 2.31 -11.26 -16.51
C GLY A 47 1.61 -10.63 -17.70
N LEU A 48 2.34 -10.32 -18.76
CA LEU A 48 1.80 -9.79 -20.02
C LEU A 48 0.73 -10.72 -20.61
N THR A 49 1.02 -12.02 -20.64
CA THR A 49 0.08 -13.02 -21.16
C THR A 49 -1.17 -13.10 -20.30
N THR A 50 -1.03 -13.12 -18.97
CA THR A 50 -2.17 -13.15 -18.04
C THR A 50 -3.04 -11.90 -18.20
N LEU A 51 -2.44 -10.71 -18.27
CA LEU A 51 -3.16 -9.45 -18.50
C LEU A 51 -3.97 -9.49 -19.80
N MET A 52 -3.39 -9.99 -20.89
CA MET A 52 -4.10 -10.12 -22.18
C MET A 52 -5.24 -11.13 -22.11
N VAL A 53 -5.00 -12.32 -21.55
CA VAL A 53 -6.02 -13.39 -21.46
C VAL A 53 -7.20 -12.94 -20.59
N ARG A 54 -6.94 -12.15 -19.56
CA ARG A 54 -7.98 -11.58 -18.68
C ARG A 54 -8.66 -10.33 -19.26
N GLY A 55 -8.26 -9.87 -20.44
CA GLY A 55 -8.82 -8.66 -21.04
C GLY A 55 -8.47 -7.37 -20.30
N LEU A 56 -7.34 -7.36 -19.57
CA LEU A 56 -6.81 -6.18 -18.86
C LEU A 56 -5.72 -5.45 -19.65
N ALA A 57 -5.24 -6.06 -20.73
CA ALA A 57 -4.32 -5.46 -21.69
C ALA A 57 -4.64 -5.94 -23.11
N GLN A 58 -4.19 -5.19 -24.10
CA GLN A 58 -4.36 -5.54 -25.50
C GLN A 58 -3.12 -5.19 -26.32
N ALA A 59 -2.97 -5.84 -27.48
CA ALA A 59 -1.97 -5.45 -28.46
C ALA A 59 -2.38 -4.13 -29.13
N GLN A 60 -1.45 -3.18 -29.20
CA GLN A 60 -1.57 -1.94 -29.93
C GLN A 60 -0.31 -1.76 -30.80
N GLY A 61 -0.41 -2.19 -32.06
CA GLY A 61 0.75 -2.30 -32.93
C GLY A 61 1.71 -3.38 -32.44
N GLU A 62 2.96 -3.00 -32.16
CA GLU A 62 4.01 -3.90 -31.65
C GLU A 62 4.10 -3.92 -30.12
N LEU A 63 3.24 -3.16 -29.43
CA LEU A 63 3.24 -3.04 -27.97
C LEU A 63 2.02 -3.73 -27.35
N ILE A 64 2.17 -4.14 -26.09
CA ILE A 64 1.05 -4.53 -25.24
C ILE A 64 0.78 -3.37 -24.29
N VAL A 65 -0.45 -2.88 -24.26
CA VAL A 65 -0.86 -1.74 -23.44
C VAL A 65 -1.99 -2.15 -22.48
N PRO A 66 -2.01 -1.64 -21.24
CA PRO A 66 -3.13 -1.89 -20.34
C PRO A 66 -4.36 -1.12 -20.82
N ILE A 67 -5.56 -1.59 -20.45
CA ILE A 67 -6.82 -0.95 -20.81
C ILE A 67 -7.70 -0.67 -19.59
N GLU A 68 -8.63 0.26 -19.73
CA GLU A 68 -9.65 0.60 -18.72
C GLU A 68 -9.06 0.79 -17.31
N ASN A 69 -9.62 0.11 -16.30
CA ASN A 69 -9.17 0.20 -14.91
C ASN A 69 -7.71 -0.23 -14.73
N CYS A 70 -7.21 -1.18 -15.53
CA CYS A 70 -5.81 -1.60 -15.48
C CYS A 70 -4.88 -0.46 -15.96
N ALA A 71 -5.29 0.31 -16.96
CA ALA A 71 -4.53 1.47 -17.43
C ALA A 71 -4.47 2.57 -16.36
N VAL A 72 -5.58 2.80 -15.65
CA VAL A 72 -5.63 3.75 -14.53
C VAL A 72 -4.68 3.31 -13.42
N VAL A 73 -4.75 2.05 -12.98
CA VAL A 73 -3.85 1.52 -11.94
C VAL A 73 -2.39 1.62 -12.37
N GLY A 74 -2.06 1.22 -13.60
CA GLY A 74 -0.71 1.30 -14.13
C GLY A 74 -0.18 2.73 -14.14
N THR A 75 -1.03 3.69 -14.50
CA THR A 75 -0.67 5.12 -14.49
C THR A 75 -0.47 5.64 -13.07
N VAL A 76 -1.39 5.33 -12.14
CA VAL A 76 -1.27 5.77 -10.73
C VAL A 76 0.02 5.23 -10.11
N LEU A 77 0.31 3.94 -10.26
CA LEU A 77 1.49 3.33 -9.65
C LEU A 77 2.81 3.82 -10.30
N SER A 78 2.83 4.01 -11.62
CA SER A 78 4.01 4.52 -12.33
C SER A 78 4.22 6.03 -12.19
N GLN A 79 3.26 6.77 -11.64
CA GLN A 79 3.36 8.22 -11.42
C GLN A 79 3.14 8.60 -9.95
N ALA A 80 3.15 7.62 -9.05
CA ALA A 80 2.92 7.87 -7.64
C ALA A 80 3.99 8.81 -7.07
N GLN A 81 3.56 9.72 -6.21
CA GLN A 81 4.37 10.69 -5.50
C GLN A 81 4.32 10.46 -3.99
N GLU A 82 3.38 9.63 -3.54
CA GLU A 82 3.14 9.31 -2.16
C GLU A 82 2.69 7.85 -2.02
N TRP A 83 3.21 7.18 -1.00
CA TRP A 83 2.84 5.82 -0.64
C TRP A 83 2.63 5.72 0.87
N LEU A 84 1.65 4.90 1.26
CA LEU A 84 1.50 4.45 2.64
C LEU A 84 1.61 2.93 2.66
N GLU A 85 2.49 2.40 3.49
CA GLU A 85 2.48 0.99 3.90
C GLU A 85 1.83 0.92 5.28
N ILE A 86 0.75 0.17 5.39
CA ILE A 86 -0.08 0.08 6.59
C ILE A 86 -0.08 -1.38 7.04
N SER A 87 0.49 -1.65 8.20
CA SER A 87 0.52 -2.98 8.80
C SER A 87 -0.35 -3.00 10.05
N LEU A 88 -1.29 -3.94 10.09
CA LEU A 88 -2.24 -4.13 11.19
C LEU A 88 -2.04 -5.54 11.75
N THR A 89 -1.68 -5.66 13.02
CA THR A 89 -1.32 -6.94 13.63
C THR A 89 -2.01 -7.13 14.99
N THR A 90 -2.59 -8.30 15.19
CA THR A 90 -3.10 -8.82 16.47
C THR A 90 -2.45 -10.19 16.75
N PRO A 91 -2.73 -10.86 17.88
CA PRO A 91 -2.19 -12.18 18.14
C PRO A 91 -2.57 -13.26 17.11
N SER A 92 -3.67 -13.07 16.37
CA SER A 92 -4.18 -14.08 15.42
C SER A 92 -4.23 -13.62 13.97
N THR A 93 -4.03 -12.35 13.66
CA THR A 93 -4.12 -11.82 12.29
C THR A 93 -3.06 -10.80 11.99
N GLU A 94 -2.64 -10.76 10.72
CA GLU A 94 -1.76 -9.74 10.16
C GLU A 94 -2.34 -9.31 8.81
N HIS A 95 -2.49 -8.01 8.62
CA HIS A 95 -2.92 -7.40 7.38
C HIS A 95 -1.90 -6.37 6.94
N VAL A 96 -1.52 -6.43 5.66
CA VAL A 96 -0.64 -5.43 5.05
C VAL A 96 -1.37 -4.80 3.88
N LEU A 97 -1.57 -3.50 3.98
CA LEU A 97 -2.25 -2.68 3.00
C LEU A 97 -1.27 -1.64 2.47
N PHE A 98 -1.38 -1.32 1.19
CA PHE A 98 -0.60 -0.26 0.57
C PHE A 98 -1.52 0.76 -0.07
N THR A 99 -1.18 2.03 0.04
CA THR A 99 -1.78 3.05 -0.82
C THR A 99 -0.70 3.67 -1.70
N ALA A 100 -1.08 4.06 -2.90
CA ALA A 100 -0.23 4.80 -3.82
C ALA A 100 -1.04 5.94 -4.42
N GLY A 101 -0.50 7.15 -4.35
CA GLY A 101 -1.15 8.38 -4.75
C GLY A 101 -0.36 9.13 -5.80
N SER A 102 -1.05 9.59 -6.83
CA SER A 102 -0.52 10.39 -7.93
C SER A 102 -1.45 11.57 -8.23
N ASN A 103 -1.03 12.46 -9.11
CA ASN A 103 -1.88 13.56 -9.59
C ASN A 103 -3.11 13.10 -10.39
N VAL A 104 -3.12 11.85 -10.87
CA VAL A 104 -4.23 11.30 -11.66
C VAL A 104 -5.20 10.44 -10.83
N GLY A 105 -4.88 10.21 -9.55
CA GLY A 105 -5.70 9.41 -8.64
C GLY A 105 -4.86 8.61 -7.63
N ALA A 106 -5.55 7.85 -6.80
CA ALA A 106 -4.93 6.98 -5.80
C ALA A 106 -5.60 5.61 -5.74
N VAL A 107 -4.86 4.62 -5.27
CA VAL A 107 -5.33 3.24 -5.12
C VAL A 107 -4.94 2.69 -3.75
N LEU A 108 -5.79 1.84 -3.18
CA LEU A 108 -5.51 0.94 -2.06
C LEU A 108 -5.29 -0.47 -2.61
N LEU A 109 -4.22 -1.12 -2.16
CA LEU A 109 -3.89 -2.50 -2.46
C LEU A 109 -3.90 -3.30 -1.16
N SER A 110 -4.72 -4.34 -1.09
CA SER A 110 -4.66 -5.33 -0.01
C SER A 110 -3.71 -6.46 -0.43
N LEU A 111 -2.57 -6.59 0.26
CA LEU A 111 -1.61 -7.62 -0.11
C LEU A 111 -1.98 -8.97 0.49
N SER A 112 -2.02 -9.99 -0.37
CA SER A 112 -2.20 -11.37 0.03
C SER A 112 -0.86 -12.10 0.05
N PRO A 113 -0.62 -12.99 1.03
CA PRO A 113 0.54 -13.89 1.02
C PRO A 113 0.54 -14.86 -0.17
N PHE A 114 -0.58 -14.99 -0.90
CA PHE A 114 -0.69 -15.83 -2.09
C PHE A 114 -0.30 -15.11 -3.40
N GLY A 115 0.16 -13.86 -3.34
CA GLY A 115 0.57 -13.10 -4.52
C GLY A 115 -0.60 -12.70 -5.42
N VAL A 116 -1.79 -12.51 -4.84
CA VAL A 116 -3.01 -12.02 -5.49
C VAL A 116 -3.57 -10.85 -4.68
N HIS A 117 -3.54 -9.65 -5.24
CA HIS A 117 -3.81 -8.41 -4.53
C HIS A 117 -5.12 -7.80 -4.99
N GLU A 118 -5.91 -7.34 -4.04
CA GLU A 118 -7.15 -6.61 -4.32
C GLU A 118 -6.81 -5.14 -4.46
N ILE A 119 -7.27 -4.50 -5.53
CA ILE A 119 -6.97 -3.10 -5.84
C ILE A 119 -8.29 -2.33 -5.92
N GLN A 120 -8.38 -1.27 -5.12
CA GLN A 120 -9.55 -0.42 -5.03
C GLN A 120 -9.14 1.04 -5.25
N PRO A 121 -9.87 1.80 -6.08
CA PRO A 121 -9.65 3.24 -6.19
C PRO A 121 -10.02 3.93 -4.88
N ILE A 122 -9.23 4.92 -4.48
CA ILE A 122 -9.48 5.74 -3.29
C ILE A 122 -9.30 7.22 -3.63
N GLU A 123 -9.71 8.09 -2.72
CA GLU A 123 -9.44 9.53 -2.84
C GLU A 123 -7.96 9.82 -2.57
N SER A 124 -7.37 10.69 -3.39
CA SER A 124 -5.94 11.03 -3.38
C SER A 124 -5.59 12.16 -2.39
N GLY A 125 -4.30 12.32 -2.10
CA GLY A 125 -3.80 13.43 -1.30
C GLY A 125 -4.12 13.25 0.18
N PRO A 126 -4.60 14.29 0.91
CA PRO A 126 -4.86 14.19 2.35
C PRO A 126 -5.80 13.05 2.74
N ALA A 127 -6.73 12.69 1.86
CA ALA A 127 -7.68 11.60 2.10
C ALA A 127 -6.99 10.22 2.21
N MET A 128 -5.81 10.03 1.60
CA MET A 128 -5.07 8.77 1.72
C MET A 128 -4.57 8.55 3.15
N LEU A 129 -3.97 9.58 3.75
CA LEU A 129 -3.50 9.51 5.13
C LEU A 129 -4.69 9.35 6.08
N ALA A 130 -5.76 10.12 5.87
CA ALA A 130 -6.97 10.00 6.65
C ALA A 130 -7.57 8.59 6.60
N LEU A 131 -7.56 7.94 5.43
CA LEU A 131 -7.96 6.53 5.28
C LEU A 131 -7.05 5.60 6.08
N GLY A 132 -5.73 5.77 5.98
CA GLY A 132 -4.77 4.97 6.75
C GLY A 132 -4.99 5.08 8.26
N VAL A 133 -5.12 6.30 8.77
CA VAL A 133 -5.41 6.58 10.20
C VAL A 133 -6.77 6.01 10.61
N HIS A 134 -7.78 6.12 9.74
CA HIS A 134 -9.09 5.52 9.98
C HIS A 134 -9.02 4.00 10.10
N LEU A 135 -8.29 3.31 9.22
CA LEU A 135 -8.10 1.87 9.30
C LEU A 135 -7.37 1.47 10.60
N CYS A 136 -6.34 2.22 10.99
CA CYS A 136 -5.66 2.00 12.28
C CYS A 136 -6.60 2.19 13.47
N ARG A 137 -7.45 3.21 13.44
CA ARG A 137 -8.46 3.46 14.48
C ARG A 137 -9.41 2.29 14.65
N GLU A 138 -10.05 1.86 13.57
CA GLU A 138 -11.02 0.76 13.62
C GLU A 138 -10.35 -0.53 14.12
N TYR A 139 -9.12 -0.79 13.68
CA TYR A 139 -8.37 -1.97 14.09
C TYR A 139 -7.97 -1.94 15.58
N LEU A 140 -7.44 -0.82 16.07
CA LEU A 140 -6.96 -0.70 17.45
C LEU A 140 -8.10 -0.57 18.47
N VAL A 141 -9.17 0.16 18.14
CA VAL A 141 -10.32 0.36 19.03
C VAL A 141 -11.23 -0.87 19.03
N GLY A 142 -11.43 -1.49 17.87
CA GLY A 142 -12.21 -2.71 17.73
C GLY A 142 -11.49 -3.91 18.36
N ALA A 143 -10.19 -4.07 18.07
CA ALA A 143 -9.32 -5.17 18.53
C ALA A 143 -10.05 -6.53 18.57
N ALA A 144 -10.85 -6.83 17.54
CA ALA A 144 -11.79 -7.95 17.54
C ALA A 144 -11.06 -9.29 17.64
N GLU A 145 -9.84 -9.33 17.11
CA GLU A 145 -8.92 -10.46 17.10
C GLU A 145 -7.98 -10.49 18.32
N GLY A 146 -8.19 -9.59 19.28
CA GLY A 146 -7.51 -9.56 20.58
C GLY A 146 -6.40 -8.51 20.70
N LEU A 147 -5.86 -8.42 21.91
CA LEU A 147 -4.76 -7.53 22.28
C LEU A 147 -3.50 -8.35 22.60
N PRO A 148 -2.28 -7.82 22.40
CA PRO A 148 -1.98 -6.48 21.88
C PRO A 148 -2.35 -6.33 20.40
N ALA A 149 -2.92 -5.17 20.05
CA ALA A 149 -3.15 -4.78 18.67
C ALA A 149 -2.14 -3.69 18.30
N THR A 150 -1.50 -3.82 17.15
CA THR A 150 -0.49 -2.88 16.65
C THR A 150 -0.87 -2.41 15.27
N ALA A 151 -0.81 -1.10 15.06
CA ALA A 151 -0.93 -0.48 13.75
C ALA A 151 0.37 0.27 13.44
N VAL A 152 0.91 0.06 12.24
CA VAL A 152 2.10 0.76 11.75
C VAL A 152 1.73 1.42 10.44
N ILE A 153 2.06 2.70 10.30
CA ILE A 153 2.03 3.40 9.01
C ILE A 153 3.45 3.85 8.71
N LYS A 154 3.96 3.44 7.55
CA LYS A 154 5.14 4.03 6.92
C LYS A 154 4.68 4.87 5.75
N ARG A 155 5.02 6.16 5.78
CA ARG A 155 4.72 7.13 4.73
C ARG A 155 5.98 7.44 3.94
N LEU A 156 5.90 7.30 2.62
CA LEU A 156 6.95 7.70 1.69
C LEU A 156 6.41 8.80 0.79
N ARG A 157 7.18 9.85 0.58
CA ARG A 157 6.89 10.93 -0.37
C ARG A 157 8.11 11.17 -1.24
N THR A 158 7.92 11.42 -2.53
CA THR A 158 9.03 11.74 -3.44
C THR A 158 9.80 12.97 -2.92
N GLY A 159 11.11 12.82 -2.77
CA GLY A 159 11.99 13.91 -2.32
C GLY A 159 11.95 14.20 -0.81
N ALA A 160 11.32 13.34 0.00
CA ALA A 160 11.34 13.42 1.46
C ALA A 160 11.81 12.09 2.08
N GLU A 161 12.35 12.18 3.30
CA GLU A 161 12.69 10.98 4.07
C GLU A 161 11.42 10.21 4.47
N PRO A 162 11.45 8.87 4.46
CA PRO A 162 10.35 8.06 4.98
C PRO A 162 10.08 8.34 6.46
N VAL A 163 8.81 8.44 6.81
CA VAL A 163 8.36 8.59 8.20
C VAL A 163 7.60 7.34 8.61
N VAL A 164 7.93 6.82 9.79
CA VAL A 164 7.26 5.64 10.36
C VAL A 164 6.63 6.02 11.69
N ALA A 165 5.36 5.65 11.85
CA ALA A 165 4.66 5.76 13.11
C ALA A 165 3.96 4.44 13.44
N GLN A 166 4.15 3.95 14.66
CA GLN A 166 3.58 2.73 15.18
C GLN A 166 2.78 3.05 16.44
N LEU A 167 1.55 2.56 16.51
CA LEU A 167 0.69 2.66 17.68
C LEU A 167 0.29 1.26 18.15
N THR A 168 0.56 0.97 19.41
CA THR A 168 0.23 -0.32 20.03
C THR A 168 -0.74 -0.12 21.18
N ALA A 169 -1.88 -0.81 21.11
CA ALA A 169 -2.86 -0.93 22.18
C ALA A 169 -2.62 -2.24 22.96
N VAL A 170 -2.65 -2.18 24.29
CA VAL A 170 -2.49 -3.35 25.17
C VAL A 170 -3.63 -3.46 26.18
N GLU A 171 -3.82 -4.65 26.76
CA GLU A 171 -4.93 -4.95 27.70
C GLU A 171 -4.97 -4.05 28.94
N SER A 172 -3.83 -3.50 29.36
CA SER A 172 -3.76 -2.58 30.51
C SER A 172 -4.42 -1.22 30.24
N GLY A 173 -4.77 -0.92 28.98
CA GLY A 173 -5.35 0.35 28.55
C GLY A 173 -4.33 1.44 28.25
N ASN A 174 -3.04 1.22 28.54
CA ASN A 174 -1.98 2.13 28.14
C ASN A 174 -1.62 1.91 26.68
N TRP A 175 -1.56 2.97 25.89
CA TRP A 175 -1.13 2.88 24.49
C TRP A 175 0.30 3.41 24.36
N THR A 176 1.04 2.84 23.41
CA THR A 176 2.41 3.23 23.13
C THR A 176 2.51 3.69 21.68
N LEU A 177 2.99 4.91 21.48
CA LEU A 177 3.30 5.48 20.18
C LEU A 177 4.83 5.47 19.98
N ARG A 178 5.28 4.93 18.85
CA ARG A 178 6.67 4.99 18.40
C ARG A 178 6.73 5.76 17.09
N THR A 179 7.62 6.74 16.99
CA THR A 179 7.76 7.59 15.79
C THR A 179 9.23 7.78 15.43
N GLY A 180 9.53 7.85 14.14
CA GLY A 180 10.88 8.14 13.66
C GLY A 180 11.13 7.56 12.27
N SER A 181 12.34 7.03 12.11
CA SER A 181 12.78 6.34 10.89
C SER A 181 12.78 4.83 11.10
N GLU A 182 13.08 4.05 10.06
CA GLU A 182 13.18 2.59 10.18
C GLU A 182 14.24 2.11 11.19
N THR A 183 15.23 2.95 11.49
CA THR A 183 16.40 2.57 12.32
C THR A 183 16.47 3.32 13.64
N ASP A 184 15.69 4.39 13.82
CA ASP A 184 15.70 5.21 15.03
C ASP A 184 14.27 5.63 15.40
N PHE A 185 13.82 5.21 16.58
CA PHE A 185 12.47 5.42 17.07
C PHE A 185 12.48 6.09 18.44
N THR A 186 11.66 7.12 18.59
CA THR A 186 11.30 7.66 19.90
C THR A 186 9.99 7.02 20.35
N GLU A 187 9.94 6.55 21.60
CA GLU A 187 8.76 5.92 22.19
C GLU A 187 8.11 6.85 23.22
N HIS A 188 6.77 6.93 23.17
CA HIS A 188 5.95 7.71 24.07
C HIS A 188 4.75 6.90 24.54
N SER A 189 4.47 6.94 25.84
CA SER A 189 3.15 6.52 26.33
C SER A 189 2.13 7.60 25.99
N VAL A 190 0.99 7.18 25.44
CA VAL A 190 -0.09 8.06 25.01
C VAL A 190 -1.42 7.58 25.58
N SER A 191 -2.32 8.52 25.85
CA SER A 191 -3.69 8.18 26.23
C SER A 191 -4.45 7.68 24.99
N PRO A 192 -5.40 6.74 25.11
CA PRO A 192 -6.21 6.31 23.96
C PRO A 192 -6.98 7.46 23.30
N ALA A 193 -7.33 8.51 24.06
CA ALA A 193 -8.04 9.67 23.57
C ALA A 193 -7.20 10.53 22.61
N ASP A 194 -5.89 10.63 22.87
CA ASP A 194 -4.98 11.47 22.08
C ASP A 194 -4.13 10.67 21.08
N ALA A 195 -4.19 9.33 21.16
CA ALA A 195 -3.23 8.46 20.47
C ALA A 195 -3.29 8.58 18.95
N LEU A 196 -4.49 8.68 18.37
CA LEU A 196 -4.68 8.75 16.92
C LEU A 196 -4.30 10.12 16.37
N ASP A 197 -4.65 11.21 17.06
CA ASP A 197 -4.25 12.56 16.68
C ASP A 197 -2.71 12.70 16.70
N ARG A 198 -2.04 12.07 17.67
CA ARG A 198 -0.57 12.02 17.73
C ARG A 198 0.05 11.14 16.65
N LEU A 199 -0.61 10.04 16.29
CA LEU A 199 -0.18 9.19 15.18
C LEU A 199 -0.23 9.97 13.85
N GLU A 200 -1.34 10.66 13.59
CA GLU A 200 -1.52 11.49 12.40
C GLU A 200 -0.50 12.63 12.35
N ALA A 201 -0.36 13.39 13.44
CA ALA A 201 0.61 14.49 13.52
C ALA A 201 2.05 14.02 13.29
N ALA A 202 2.40 12.80 13.73
CA ALA A 202 3.72 12.23 13.47
C ALA A 202 3.95 11.91 12.00
N LEU A 203 2.91 11.52 11.26
CA LEU A 203 2.98 11.16 9.84
C LEU A 203 2.90 12.39 8.91
N GLU A 204 2.45 13.53 9.41
CA GLU A 204 2.43 14.80 8.67
C GLU A 204 3.77 15.55 8.67
N ALA A 205 4.64 15.27 9.66
CA ALA A 205 5.98 15.84 9.80
C ALA A 205 6.86 15.64 8.56
#